data_AF-A0A533UX05-F1
#
_entry.id   AF-A0A533UX05-F1
#
_cell.length_a   1.000
_cell.length_b   1.000
_cell.length_c   1.000
_cell.angle_alpha   90.00
_cell.angle_beta   90.00
_cell.angle_gamma   90.00
#
_symmetry.space_group_name_H-M   'P 1'
#
loop_
_entity.id
_entity.type
_entity.pdbx_description
1 polymer ?
#
loop_
_entity_poly.entity_id
_entity_poly.type
_entity_poly.pdbx_seq_one_letter_code
_entity_poly.pdbx_strand_id
1 'polypeptide(L)'
;MFRMNEFIRIEIIPILIKQDIKKGDNIAELIVKSIREKNESLQENDVVVITHKIVSKAEGKIVDLGNVVPSEESKKIASNTRKDPRLIELIISQANEIVKIDKDIIITETKHGFVCANAG
;
A
#
# COMPACT_ATOMS: atom_id res chain seq x y z
N MET A 1 -38.70 20.82 -23.79
CA MET A 1 -38.40 21.26 -22.42
C MET A 1 -37.14 20.51 -21.97
N PHE A 2 -35.97 21.08 -22.23
CA PHE A 2 -34.68 20.49 -21.86
C PHE A 2 -34.53 20.59 -20.34
N ARG A 3 -34.46 19.44 -19.66
CA ARG A 3 -34.18 19.40 -18.23
C ARG A 3 -32.79 20.00 -17.98
N MET A 4 -32.75 20.98 -17.09
CA MET A 4 -31.54 21.60 -16.56
C MET A 4 -30.54 20.51 -16.13
N ASN A 5 -29.26 20.71 -16.47
CA ASN A 5 -28.15 19.89 -16.01
C ASN A 5 -28.28 19.62 -14.50
N GLU A 6 -28.55 18.37 -14.12
CA GLU A 6 -28.32 17.94 -12.75
C GLU A 6 -26.81 18.02 -12.50
N PHE A 7 -26.40 19.00 -11.69
CA PHE A 7 -25.02 19.06 -11.25
C PHE A 7 -24.76 17.88 -10.32
N ILE A 8 -23.88 16.98 -10.75
CA ILE A 8 -23.39 15.89 -9.89
C ILE A 8 -22.48 16.51 -8.84
N ARG A 9 -22.88 16.42 -7.57
CA ARG A 9 -22.05 16.80 -6.42
C ARG A 9 -21.20 15.59 -6.02
N ILE A 10 -19.90 15.78 -5.95
CA ILE A 10 -18.96 14.80 -5.41
C ILE A 10 -18.39 15.35 -4.10
N GLU A 11 -18.33 14.51 -3.08
CA GLU A 11 -17.74 14.83 -1.78
C GLU A 11 -16.63 13.84 -1.45
N ILE A 12 -15.55 14.34 -0.85
CA ILE A 12 -14.45 13.52 -0.36
C ILE A 12 -14.35 13.77 1.14
N ILE A 13 -14.70 12.76 1.92
CA ILE A 13 -14.77 12.86 3.38
C ILE A 13 -13.64 12.05 4.00
N PRO A 14 -12.76 12.66 4.82
CA PRO A 14 -11.68 11.93 5.47
C PRO A 14 -12.17 11.11 6.67
N ILE A 15 -11.80 9.83 6.68
CA ILE A 15 -12.03 8.92 7.80
C ILE A 15 -10.76 8.89 8.65
N LEU A 16 -10.88 9.35 9.90
CA LEU A 16 -9.74 9.49 10.80
C LEU A 16 -9.68 8.30 11.77
N ILE A 17 -8.71 7.41 11.57
CA ILE A 17 -8.38 6.34 12.52
C ILE A 17 -7.35 6.90 13.51
N LYS A 18 -7.69 6.96 14.80
CA LYS A 18 -6.88 7.64 15.83
C LYS A 18 -5.67 6.80 16.28
N GLN A 19 -5.80 5.49 16.21
CA GLN A 19 -4.76 4.54 16.59
C GLN A 19 -3.84 4.18 15.41
N ASP A 20 -2.59 3.83 15.72
CA ASP A 20 -1.75 3.13 14.76
C ASP A 20 -2.22 1.69 14.57
N ILE A 21 -2.17 1.20 13.35
CA ILE A 21 -2.64 -0.14 12.99
C ILE A 21 -1.61 -1.20 13.39
N LYS A 22 -2.08 -2.26 14.04
CA LYS A 22 -1.30 -3.42 14.46
C LYS A 22 -1.73 -4.68 13.71
N LYS A 23 -0.86 -5.67 13.73
CA LYS A 23 -1.15 -7.00 13.18
C LYS A 23 -2.41 -7.56 13.82
N GLY A 24 -3.36 -7.99 13.00
CA GLY A 24 -4.64 -8.56 13.41
C GLY A 24 -5.78 -7.54 13.57
N ASP A 25 -5.52 -6.24 13.45
CA ASP A 25 -6.58 -5.24 13.54
C ASP A 25 -7.62 -5.41 12.41
N ASN A 26 -8.91 -5.36 12.76
CA ASN A 26 -9.99 -5.36 11.78
C ASN A 26 -10.20 -3.95 11.21
N ILE A 27 -9.60 -3.68 10.05
CA ILE A 27 -9.68 -2.37 9.38
C ILE A 27 -11.12 -1.93 9.10
N ALA A 28 -12.01 -2.85 8.71
CA ALA A 28 -13.39 -2.51 8.40
C ALA A 28 -14.13 -2.02 9.66
N GLU A 29 -13.97 -2.71 10.79
CA GLU A 29 -14.55 -2.28 12.06
C GLU A 29 -14.02 -0.93 12.51
N LEU A 30 -12.72 -0.68 12.35
CA LEU A 30 -12.10 0.60 12.70
C LEU A 30 -12.66 1.76 11.86
N ILE A 31 -12.85 1.53 10.57
CA ILE A 31 -13.47 2.50 9.64
C ILE A 31 -14.91 2.79 10.06
N VAL A 32 -15.74 1.74 10.24
CA VAL A 32 -17.15 1.88 10.63
C VAL A 32 -17.27 2.60 11.97
N LYS A 33 -16.40 2.29 12.94
CA LYS A 33 -16.35 2.98 14.23
C LYS A 33 -16.03 4.47 14.07
N SER A 34 -15.01 4.82 13.27
CA SER A 34 -14.62 6.21 13.02
C SER A 34 -15.76 7.04 12.39
N ILE A 35 -16.46 6.46 11.42
CA ILE A 35 -17.63 7.09 10.77
C ILE A 35 -18.73 7.36 11.80
N ARG A 36 -19.06 6.36 12.64
CA ARG A 36 -20.07 6.49 13.69
C ARG A 36 -19.70 7.52 14.76
N GLU A 37 -18.43 7.61 15.16
CA GLU A 37 -17.96 8.62 16.13
C GLU A 37 -18.17 10.06 15.64
N LYS A 38 -18.25 10.28 14.32
CA LYS A 38 -18.56 11.59 13.71
C LYS A 38 -20.06 11.82 13.48
N ASN A 39 -20.93 10.91 13.91
CA ASN A 39 -22.35 10.88 13.58
C ASN A 39 -22.63 10.86 12.08
N GLU A 40 -21.74 10.23 11.31
CA GLU A 40 -21.91 10.01 9.87
C GLU A 40 -22.33 8.56 9.57
N SER A 41 -22.68 8.28 8.31
CA SER A 41 -23.01 6.93 7.83
C SER A 41 -22.73 6.78 6.34
N LEU A 42 -22.27 5.60 5.92
CA LEU A 42 -22.11 5.27 4.50
C LEU A 42 -23.48 5.17 3.83
N GLN A 43 -23.61 5.80 2.67
CA GLN A 43 -24.79 5.74 1.83
C GLN A 43 -24.61 4.72 0.70
N GLU A 44 -25.72 4.38 0.05
CA GLU A 44 -25.68 3.57 -1.17
C GLU A 44 -24.85 4.29 -2.24
N ASN A 45 -23.96 3.53 -2.90
CA ASN A 45 -23.00 4.01 -3.90
C ASN A 45 -21.81 4.81 -3.35
N ASP A 46 -21.63 4.91 -2.04
CA ASP A 46 -20.39 5.43 -1.48
C ASP A 46 -19.20 4.51 -1.79
N VAL A 47 -18.04 5.12 -2.03
CA VAL A 47 -16.78 4.41 -2.27
C VAL A 47 -15.84 4.65 -1.10
N VAL A 48 -15.43 3.57 -0.43
CA VAL A 48 -14.41 3.61 0.61
C VAL A 48 -13.04 3.36 -0.01
N VAL A 49 -12.19 4.39 -0.01
CA VAL A 49 -10.81 4.29 -0.50
C VAL A 49 -9.86 4.07 0.68
N ILE A 50 -9.08 3.00 0.62
CA ILE A 50 -8.14 2.61 1.68
C ILE A 50 -6.73 2.51 1.08
N THR A 51 -5.75 3.10 1.74
CA THR A 51 -4.34 2.91 1.34
C THR A 51 -3.86 1.51 1.70
N HIS A 52 -3.02 0.90 0.85
CA HIS A 52 -2.52 -0.45 1.10
C HIS A 52 -1.75 -0.56 2.44
N LYS A 53 -1.07 0.51 2.87
CA LYS A 53 -0.18 0.49 4.05
C LYS A 53 -0.87 -0.03 5.31
N ILE A 54 -2.10 0.42 5.58
CA ILE A 54 -2.82 -0.03 6.79
C ILE A 54 -3.26 -1.48 6.67
N VAL A 55 -3.61 -1.92 5.46
CA VAL A 55 -3.94 -3.32 5.17
C VAL A 55 -2.70 -4.19 5.40
N SER A 56 -1.55 -3.80 4.85
CA SER A 56 -0.27 -4.50 5.06
C SER A 56 0.13 -4.62 6.53
N LYS A 57 -0.11 -3.58 7.34
CA LYS A 57 0.12 -3.63 8.79
C LYS A 57 -0.80 -4.64 9.48
N ALA A 58 -2.10 -4.59 9.21
CA ALA A 58 -3.09 -5.51 9.76
C ALA A 58 -2.80 -6.97 9.38
N GLU A 59 -2.37 -7.21 8.15
CA GLU A 59 -1.97 -8.53 7.66
C GLU A 59 -0.59 -9.00 8.19
N GLY A 60 0.11 -8.17 8.98
CA GLY A 60 1.39 -8.53 9.56
C GLY A 60 2.55 -8.58 8.56
N LYS A 61 2.51 -7.73 7.51
CA LYS A 61 3.55 -7.64 6.47
C LYS A 61 4.73 -6.73 6.85
N ILE A 62 4.84 -6.35 8.12
CA ILE A 62 6.00 -5.60 8.63
C ILE A 62 7.16 -6.58 8.79
N VAL A 63 8.29 -6.28 8.16
CA VAL A 63 9.53 -7.08 8.25
C VAL A 63 10.61 -6.25 8.94
N ASP A 64 11.28 -6.85 9.91
CA ASP A 64 12.53 -6.31 10.45
C ASP A 64 13.68 -6.62 9.49
N LEU A 65 14.24 -5.57 8.89
CA LEU A 65 15.33 -5.66 7.93
C LEU A 65 16.57 -6.34 8.53
N GLY A 66 16.79 -6.25 9.85
CA GLY A 66 17.89 -6.91 10.55
C GLY A 66 17.88 -8.43 10.42
N ASN A 67 16.70 -9.03 10.20
CA ASN A 67 16.51 -10.48 10.09
C ASN A 67 16.54 -11.00 8.64
N VAL A 68 16.72 -10.12 7.66
CA VAL A 68 16.76 -10.51 6.25
C VAL A 68 18.18 -10.89 5.85
N VAL A 69 18.33 -12.07 5.25
CA VAL A 69 19.60 -12.56 4.71
C VAL A 69 19.63 -12.31 3.20
N PRO A 70 20.52 -11.43 2.68
CA PRO A 70 20.59 -11.18 1.25
C PRO A 70 21.16 -12.37 0.46
N SER A 71 20.50 -12.71 -0.65
CA SER A 71 21.01 -13.58 -1.70
C SER A 71 22.21 -12.95 -2.45
N GLU A 72 22.91 -13.77 -3.23
CA GLU A 72 23.98 -13.27 -4.11
C GLU A 72 23.45 -12.33 -5.20
N GLU A 73 22.22 -12.55 -5.66
CA GLU A 73 21.55 -11.66 -6.62
C GLU A 73 21.29 -10.28 -6.01
N SER A 74 20.73 -10.22 -4.79
CA SER A 74 20.47 -8.94 -4.13
C SER A 74 21.76 -8.20 -3.77
N LYS A 75 22.84 -8.89 -3.41
CA LYS A 75 24.18 -8.30 -3.25
C LYS A 75 24.74 -7.73 -4.56
N LYS A 76 24.58 -8.45 -5.67
CA LYS A 76 25.03 -7.99 -7.00
C LYS A 76 24.25 -6.77 -7.48
N ILE A 77 22.96 -6.69 -7.18
CA ILE A 77 22.17 -5.49 -7.51
C ILE A 77 22.55 -4.34 -6.58
N ALA A 78 22.78 -4.61 -5.29
CA ALA A 78 23.23 -3.60 -4.33
C ALA A 78 24.56 -2.96 -4.73
N SER A 79 25.52 -3.72 -5.30
CA SER A 79 26.80 -3.13 -5.74
C SER A 79 26.67 -2.10 -6.87
N ASN A 80 25.55 -2.12 -7.60
CA ASN A 80 25.25 -1.19 -8.69
C ASN A 80 24.18 -0.15 -8.33
N THR A 81 23.65 -0.19 -7.09
CA THR A 81 22.62 0.72 -6.60
C THR A 81 23.03 1.32 -5.25
N ARG A 82 22.27 2.29 -4.74
CA ARG A 82 22.48 2.84 -3.39
C ARG A 82 21.60 2.16 -2.33
N LYS A 83 21.07 0.97 -2.64
CA LYS A 83 20.11 0.28 -1.77
C LYS A 83 20.80 -0.80 -0.93
N ASP A 84 20.27 -0.99 0.27
CA ASP A 84 20.67 -2.08 1.14
C ASP A 84 20.33 -3.42 0.48
N PRO A 85 21.26 -4.39 0.39
CA PRO A 85 20.99 -5.69 -0.22
C PRO A 85 19.84 -6.44 0.46
N ARG A 86 19.59 -6.20 1.76
CA ARG A 86 18.45 -6.77 2.50
C ARG A 86 17.12 -6.20 2.03
N LEU A 87 17.08 -4.91 1.67
CA LEU A 87 15.88 -4.30 1.11
C LEU A 87 15.63 -4.86 -0.29
N ILE A 88 16.69 -5.00 -1.09
CA ILE A 88 16.61 -5.56 -2.43
C ILE A 88 16.11 -7.01 -2.39
N GLU A 89 16.55 -7.80 -1.42
CA GLU A 89 16.03 -9.16 -1.19
C GLU A 89 14.51 -9.17 -1.00
N LEU A 90 13.97 -8.26 -0.19
CA LEU A 90 12.53 -8.12 -0.01
C LEU A 90 11.83 -7.72 -1.31
N ILE A 91 12.38 -6.75 -2.05
CA ILE A 91 11.85 -6.31 -3.35
C ILE A 91 11.74 -7.49 -4.31
N ILE A 92 12.81 -8.26 -4.48
CA ILE A 92 12.85 -9.44 -5.36
C ILE A 92 11.84 -10.48 -4.88
N SER A 93 11.77 -10.75 -3.57
CA SER A 93 10.84 -11.74 -3.02
C SER A 93 9.35 -11.42 -3.26
N GLN A 94 9.01 -10.14 -3.51
CA GLN A 94 7.65 -9.68 -3.78
C GLN A 94 7.40 -9.35 -5.26
N ALA A 95 8.38 -9.60 -6.13
CA ALA A 95 8.30 -9.37 -7.56
C ALA A 95 8.15 -10.69 -8.34
N ASN A 96 7.49 -10.63 -9.49
CA ASN A 96 7.57 -11.65 -10.53
C ASN A 96 8.83 -11.45 -11.38
N GLU A 97 9.11 -10.19 -11.74
CA GLU A 97 10.29 -9.82 -12.51
C GLU A 97 10.80 -8.41 -12.17
N ILE A 98 12.07 -8.17 -12.47
CA ILE A 98 12.67 -6.84 -12.44
C ILE A 98 12.55 -6.21 -13.83
N VAL A 99 11.81 -5.11 -13.92
CA VAL A 99 11.58 -4.38 -15.19
C VAL A 99 12.71 -3.41 -15.48
N LYS A 100 13.23 -2.72 -14.45
CA LYS A 100 14.33 -1.77 -14.60
C LYS A 100 15.11 -1.60 -13.31
N ILE A 101 16.43 -1.46 -13.43
CA ILE A 101 17.31 -1.07 -12.32
C ILE A 101 17.97 0.26 -12.67
N ASP A 102 17.96 1.20 -11.73
CA ASP A 102 18.72 2.44 -11.75
C ASP A 102 19.37 2.64 -10.36
N LYS A 103 20.26 3.63 -10.21
CA LYS A 103 21.04 3.84 -8.98
C LYS A 103 20.17 3.96 -7.73
N ASP A 104 19.05 4.65 -7.84
CA ASP A 104 18.18 5.00 -6.71
C ASP A 104 16.81 4.29 -6.76
N ILE A 105 16.48 3.57 -7.84
CA ILE A 105 15.15 2.97 -8.04
C ILE A 105 15.25 1.59 -8.70
N ILE A 106 14.44 0.65 -8.20
CA ILE A 106 14.24 -0.65 -8.83
C ILE A 106 12.75 -0.71 -9.20
N ILE A 107 12.45 -0.87 -10.48
CA ILE A 107 11.09 -1.07 -10.98
C ILE A 107 10.88 -2.56 -11.17
N THR A 108 9.80 -3.08 -10.61
CA THR A 108 9.43 -4.50 -10.67
C THR A 108 7.97 -4.64 -11.06
N GLU A 109 7.62 -5.81 -11.59
CA GLU A 109 6.24 -6.28 -11.57
C GLU A 109 6.01 -7.00 -10.24
N THR A 110 5.06 -6.53 -9.43
CA THR A 110 4.66 -7.19 -8.18
C THR A 110 4.03 -8.56 -8.45
N LYS A 111 3.96 -9.43 -7.44
CA LYS A 111 3.17 -10.68 -7.50
C LYS A 111 1.70 -10.49 -7.87
N HIS A 112 1.16 -9.27 -7.75
CA HIS A 112 -0.21 -8.92 -8.13
C HIS A 112 -0.34 -8.42 -9.59
N GLY A 113 0.77 -8.27 -10.31
CA GLY A 113 0.79 -7.78 -11.70
C GLY A 113 0.96 -6.27 -11.86
N PHE A 114 1.16 -5.52 -10.77
CA PHE A 114 1.42 -4.07 -10.86
C PHE A 114 2.89 -3.79 -11.18
N VAL A 115 3.15 -2.93 -12.16
CA VAL A 115 4.50 -2.39 -12.41
C VAL A 115 4.70 -1.13 -11.57
N CYS A 116 5.60 -1.21 -10.58
CA CYS A 116 5.86 -0.10 -9.67
C CYS A 116 7.29 -0.16 -9.12
N ALA A 117 7.66 0.87 -8.35
CA ALA A 117 8.94 0.87 -7.66
C ALA A 117 8.93 -0.10 -6.47
N ASN A 118 10.04 -0.82 -6.28
CA ASN A 118 10.35 -1.62 -5.09
C ASN A 118 9.30 -2.68 -4.71
N ALA A 119 8.53 -3.18 -5.69
CA ALA A 119 7.47 -4.16 -5.48
C ALA A 119 6.34 -3.72 -4.53
N GLY A 120 6.09 -2.41 -4.44
CA GLY A 120 5.04 -1.81 -3.60
C GLY A 120 5.57 -1.20 -2.32
#